data_AF-A0A9E0U495-F1
#
_entry.id   AF-A0A9E0U495-F1
#
_cell.length_a   1.000
_cell.length_b   1.000
_cell.length_c   1.000
_cell.angle_alpha   90.00
_cell.angle_beta   90.00
_cell.angle_gamma   90.00
#
_symmetry.space_group_name_H-M   'P 1'
#
loop_
_entity.id
_entity.type
_entity.pdbx_description
1 polymer ?
#
loop_
_entity_poly.entity_id
_entity_poly.type
_entity_poly.pdbx_seq_one_letter_code
_entity_poly.pdbx_strand_id
1 'polypeptide(L)'
;MDNLIHDNATLELYAWLDEDSDLPGWDILTGSPFGATLSSIEGGTPVPSDQFLAVQNYFAEYHLEYFRQRRYENFPSRLHALLLFATRTDAETFYKKHTDRVFGKELVCAKTKGEYTCSFHDASWLDYLRLPHSLGLAALDEIANYYWSGALVEEVGLTFMDEPWQEQPVIEALFQGTLETVRFQPKTAWLPGFG
;
A
#
# COMPACT_ATOMS: atom_id res chain seq x y z
N MET A 1 18.29 -3.89 9.13
CA MET A 1 18.10 -2.44 8.95
C MET A 1 16.84 -2.09 9.71
N ASP A 2 16.79 -0.95 10.40
CA ASP A 2 15.54 -0.51 10.99
C ASP A 2 14.64 -0.04 9.83
N ASN A 3 13.47 -0.67 9.66
CA ASN A 3 12.51 -0.32 8.60
C ASN A 3 11.53 0.77 9.04
N LEU A 4 11.81 1.43 10.17
CA LEU A 4 11.12 2.59 10.70
C LEU A 4 12.07 3.79 10.70
N ILE A 5 11.59 4.94 10.21
CA ILE A 5 12.32 6.20 10.24
C ILE A 5 11.47 7.31 10.84
N HIS A 6 12.11 8.15 11.63
CA HIS A 6 11.60 9.44 12.11
C HIS A 6 12.60 10.50 11.66
N ASP A 7 12.18 11.38 10.75
CA ASP A 7 13.09 12.32 10.10
C ASP A 7 12.32 13.54 9.56
N ASN A 8 13.06 14.52 9.06
CA ASN A 8 12.58 15.67 8.31
C ASN A 8 13.31 15.87 6.96
N ALA A 9 14.28 15.01 6.65
CA ALA A 9 14.96 15.00 5.36
C ALA A 9 13.97 14.73 4.22
N THR A 10 14.15 15.37 3.07
CA THR A 10 13.22 15.16 1.94
C THR A 10 13.30 13.73 1.41
N LEU A 11 12.25 12.96 1.69
CA LEU A 11 11.93 11.68 1.08
C LEU A 11 10.94 11.86 -0.09
N GLU A 12 11.19 11.14 -1.19
CA GLU A 12 10.28 10.99 -2.32
C GLU A 12 9.53 9.65 -2.20
N LEU A 13 8.20 9.68 -2.32
CA LEU A 13 7.30 8.53 -2.26
C LEU A 13 6.35 8.56 -3.47
N TYR A 14 5.75 7.43 -3.81
CA TYR A 14 4.94 7.30 -5.01
C TYR A 14 3.53 6.78 -4.73
N ALA A 15 2.53 7.25 -5.47
CA ALA A 15 1.17 6.75 -5.40
C ALA A 15 0.51 6.75 -6.77
N TRP A 16 -0.41 5.82 -6.99
CA TRP A 16 -1.33 5.84 -8.12
C TRP A 16 -2.58 6.62 -7.73
N LEU A 17 -2.87 7.73 -8.40
CA LEU A 17 -3.99 8.64 -8.13
C LEU A 17 -4.88 8.79 -9.36
N ASP A 18 -6.17 9.06 -9.19
CA ASP A 18 -7.03 9.46 -10.31
C ASP A 18 -6.62 10.85 -10.83
N GLU A 19 -6.90 11.16 -12.11
CA GLU A 19 -6.39 12.34 -12.85
C GLU A 19 -6.61 13.68 -12.12
N ASP A 20 -7.70 13.81 -11.36
CA ASP A 20 -8.05 15.01 -10.59
C ASP A 20 -7.97 14.82 -9.06
N SER A 21 -7.41 13.71 -8.59
CA SER A 21 -7.27 13.45 -7.16
C SER A 21 -6.02 14.11 -6.58
N ASP A 22 -6.20 14.75 -5.44
CA ASP A 22 -5.07 15.08 -4.57
C ASP A 22 -4.58 13.81 -3.86
N LEU A 23 -3.38 13.85 -3.29
CA LEU A 23 -2.99 12.79 -2.35
C LEU A 23 -4.08 12.68 -1.30
N PRO A 24 -4.55 11.47 -0.96
CA PRO A 24 -5.54 11.33 0.09
C PRO A 24 -5.01 12.05 1.31
N GLY A 25 -5.75 13.07 1.76
CA GLY A 25 -5.60 13.54 3.12
C GLY A 25 -5.87 12.37 4.06
N TRP A 26 -5.46 12.50 5.32
CA TRP A 26 -5.94 11.59 6.36
C TRP A 26 -7.49 11.64 6.36
N ASP A 27 -8.11 10.70 5.69
CA ASP A 27 -9.52 10.39 5.81
C ASP A 27 -9.66 8.88 5.69
N ILE A 28 -10.17 8.30 6.79
CA ILE A 28 -10.46 6.88 7.01
C ILE A 28 -11.23 6.28 5.83
N LEU A 29 -11.99 7.10 5.09
CA LEU A 29 -12.87 6.68 4.02
C LEU A 29 -12.26 6.75 2.61
N THR A 30 -11.17 7.50 2.39
CA THR A 30 -10.59 7.71 1.06
C THR A 30 -9.19 7.11 0.88
N GLY A 31 -8.45 6.89 1.98
CA GLY A 31 -7.08 6.34 1.95
C GLY A 31 -6.93 4.91 2.49
N SER A 32 -8.00 4.31 3.03
CA SER A 32 -7.94 2.98 3.62
C SER A 32 -8.00 1.88 2.54
N PRO A 33 -7.25 0.77 2.69
CA PRO A 33 -7.47 -0.44 1.87
C PRO A 33 -8.90 -1.00 1.98
N PHE A 34 -9.69 -0.55 2.98
CA PHE A 34 -11.12 -0.81 3.10
C PHE A 34 -12.03 0.10 2.26
N GLY A 35 -11.56 1.31 1.91
CA GLY A 35 -12.34 2.28 1.15
C GLY A 35 -12.75 1.73 -0.21
N ALA A 36 -11.78 1.20 -0.96
CA ALA A 36 -12.00 0.63 -2.29
C ALA A 36 -12.87 -0.65 -2.29
N THR A 37 -12.79 -1.48 -1.24
CA THR A 37 -13.56 -2.73 -1.15
C THR A 37 -14.97 -2.55 -0.59
N LEU A 38 -15.25 -1.41 0.05
CA LEU A 38 -16.61 -0.96 0.35
C LEU A 38 -17.18 -0.02 -0.72
N SER A 39 -16.34 0.57 -1.58
CA SER A 39 -16.76 1.53 -2.62
C SER A 39 -16.88 0.94 -4.02
N SER A 40 -16.55 -0.33 -4.25
CA SER A 40 -17.31 -1.09 -5.25
C SER A 40 -18.72 -1.23 -4.66
N ILE A 41 -19.73 -0.47 -5.08
CA ILE A 41 -20.03 -0.09 -6.45
C ILE A 41 -20.69 1.29 -6.44
N GLU A 42 -20.39 2.12 -7.44
CA GLU A 42 -21.27 3.19 -7.93
C GLU A 42 -22.70 2.66 -8.14
N GLY A 43 -23.51 2.60 -7.08
CA GLY A 43 -24.92 2.22 -7.11
C GLY A 43 -25.26 0.77 -7.51
N GLY A 44 -24.29 -0.15 -7.60
CA GLY A 44 -24.54 -1.56 -7.91
C GLY A 44 -24.67 -2.46 -6.69
N THR A 45 -25.39 -3.57 -6.83
CA THR A 45 -25.55 -4.58 -5.78
C THR A 45 -24.23 -5.34 -5.56
N PRO A 46 -23.70 -5.44 -4.32
CA PRO A 46 -22.49 -6.19 -4.03
C PRO A 46 -22.63 -7.64 -4.50
N VAL A 47 -21.64 -8.16 -5.25
CA VAL A 47 -21.62 -9.58 -5.63
C VAL A 47 -20.95 -10.40 -4.51
N PRO A 48 -21.31 -11.69 -4.30
CA PRO A 48 -20.78 -12.49 -3.19
C PRO A 48 -19.25 -12.62 -3.15
N SER A 49 -18.58 -12.53 -4.30
CA SER A 49 -17.12 -12.47 -4.41
C SER A 49 -16.52 -11.28 -3.66
N ASP A 50 -17.20 -10.14 -3.70
CA ASP A 50 -16.72 -8.88 -3.13
C ASP A 50 -16.78 -8.95 -1.60
N GLN A 51 -17.79 -9.64 -1.06
CA GLN A 51 -17.95 -9.87 0.37
C GLN A 51 -16.84 -10.76 0.94
N PHE A 52 -16.46 -11.82 0.20
CA PHE A 52 -15.38 -12.71 0.64
C PHE A 52 -14.03 -11.99 0.69
N LEU A 53 -13.72 -11.21 -0.35
CA LEU A 53 -12.49 -10.40 -0.40
C LEU A 53 -12.48 -9.33 0.69
N ALA A 54 -13.61 -8.68 0.96
CA ALA A 54 -13.73 -7.71 2.05
C ALA A 54 -13.45 -8.35 3.42
N VAL A 55 -13.97 -9.55 3.69
CA VAL A 55 -13.73 -10.28 4.94
C VAL A 55 -12.25 -10.69 5.07
N GLN A 56 -11.64 -11.21 3.99
CA GLN A 56 -10.22 -11.57 4.01
C GLN A 56 -9.32 -10.35 4.27
N ASN A 57 -9.61 -9.21 3.62
CA ASN A 57 -8.88 -7.97 3.84
C ASN A 57 -9.06 -7.47 5.28
N TYR A 58 -10.29 -7.50 5.80
CA TYR A 58 -10.57 -7.14 7.19
C TYR A 58 -9.76 -8.00 8.16
N PHE A 59 -9.73 -9.30 7.94
CA PHE A 59 -9.00 -10.22 8.80
C PHE A 59 -7.49 -9.97 8.77
N ALA A 60 -6.92 -9.79 7.57
CA ALA A 60 -5.50 -9.49 7.40
C ALA A 60 -5.09 -8.20 8.12
N GLU A 61 -5.80 -7.10 7.87
CA GLU A 61 -5.51 -5.79 8.47
C GLU A 61 -5.74 -5.80 9.99
N TYR A 62 -6.81 -6.45 10.46
CA TYR A 62 -7.07 -6.59 11.89
C TYR A 62 -5.94 -7.33 12.60
N HIS A 63 -5.47 -8.46 12.04
CA HIS A 63 -4.41 -9.25 12.64
C HIS A 63 -3.08 -8.50 12.65
N LEU A 64 -2.75 -7.82 11.54
CA LEU A 64 -1.56 -6.97 11.46
C LEU A 64 -1.59 -5.85 12.49
N GLU A 65 -2.71 -5.13 12.63
CA GLU A 65 -2.84 -4.04 13.62
C GLU A 65 -2.78 -4.57 15.06
N TYR A 66 -3.47 -5.68 15.35
CA TYR A 66 -3.42 -6.31 16.67
C TYR A 66 -1.98 -6.69 17.07
N PHE A 67 -1.22 -7.23 16.13
CA PHE A 67 0.18 -7.59 16.35
C PHE A 67 1.07 -6.34 16.52
N ARG A 68 0.87 -5.31 15.69
CA ARG A 68 1.59 -4.04 15.74
C ARG A 68 1.49 -3.38 17.11
N GLN A 69 0.28 -3.24 17.64
CA GLN A 69 0.02 -2.61 18.94
C GLN A 69 0.78 -3.26 20.09
N ARG A 70 1.12 -4.55 19.97
CA ARG A 70 1.76 -5.33 21.04
C ARG A 70 3.27 -5.42 20.92
N ARG A 71 3.82 -5.33 19.70
CA ARG A 71 5.24 -5.61 19.43
C ARG A 71 5.96 -4.53 18.62
N TYR A 72 5.23 -3.69 17.89
CA TYR A 72 5.73 -2.66 16.99
C TYR A 72 4.96 -1.35 17.21
N GLU A 73 4.72 -0.97 18.48
CA GLU A 73 3.82 0.13 18.84
C GLU A 73 4.20 1.50 18.23
N ASN A 74 5.50 1.70 17.99
CA ASN A 74 6.07 2.92 17.41
C ASN A 74 5.90 3.02 15.89
N PHE A 75 5.50 1.92 15.24
CA PHE A 75 5.28 1.90 13.80
C PHE A 75 3.93 2.55 13.47
N PRO A 76 3.84 3.32 12.38
CA PRO A 76 2.56 3.80 11.87
C PRO A 76 1.55 2.66 11.69
N SER A 77 0.31 2.91 12.08
CA SER A 77 -0.78 1.97 11.81
C SER A 77 -1.17 2.02 10.35
N ARG A 78 -1.26 0.86 9.68
CA ARG A 78 -1.81 0.75 8.31
C ARG A 78 -3.22 1.31 8.19
N LEU A 79 -3.98 1.31 9.29
CA LEU A 79 -5.34 1.83 9.33
C LEU A 79 -5.41 3.36 9.30
N HIS A 80 -4.29 4.04 9.59
CA HIS A 80 -4.26 5.50 9.74
C HIS A 80 -3.15 6.18 8.94
N ALA A 81 -2.13 5.44 8.50
CA ALA A 81 -1.04 5.94 7.69
C ALA A 81 -1.47 6.08 6.22
N LEU A 82 -0.83 7.00 5.51
CA LEU A 82 -0.91 7.03 4.05
C LEU A 82 -0.08 5.87 3.51
N LEU A 83 -0.69 5.04 2.67
CA LEU A 83 -0.01 3.95 1.97
C LEU A 83 0.53 4.47 0.64
N LEU A 84 1.85 4.52 0.53
CA LEU A 84 2.57 4.91 -0.68
C LEU A 84 3.55 3.80 -1.08
N PHE A 85 4.26 3.95 -2.19
CA PHE A 85 5.37 3.11 -2.60
C PHE A 85 6.69 3.81 -2.32
N ALA A 86 7.67 3.04 -1.84
CA ALA A 86 8.99 3.55 -1.51
C ALA A 86 9.73 4.09 -2.75
N THR A 87 9.55 3.43 -3.89
CA THR A 87 10.16 3.85 -5.16
C THR A 87 9.18 3.79 -6.32
N ARG A 88 9.55 4.45 -7.42
CA ARG A 88 8.85 4.32 -8.70
C ARG A 88 8.81 2.87 -9.17
N THR A 89 9.89 2.12 -8.98
CA THR A 89 9.97 0.71 -9.37
C THR A 89 8.99 -0.14 -8.58
N ASP A 90 8.83 0.10 -7.27
CA ASP A 90 7.82 -0.58 -6.45
C ASP A 90 6.40 -0.31 -6.97
N ALA A 91 6.08 0.95 -7.28
CA ALA A 91 4.78 1.33 -7.82
C ALA A 91 4.48 0.68 -9.18
N GLU A 92 5.49 0.61 -10.07
CA GLU A 92 5.36 -0.04 -11.39
C GLU A 92 5.27 -1.56 -11.27
N THR A 93 5.97 -2.18 -10.31
CA THR A 93 5.82 -3.62 -10.01
C THR A 93 4.42 -3.91 -9.46
N PHE A 94 3.92 -3.09 -8.54
CA PHE A 94 2.54 -3.19 -8.05
C PHE A 94 1.53 -3.11 -9.18
N TYR A 95 1.70 -2.17 -10.11
CA TYR A 95 0.83 -2.04 -11.29
C TYR A 95 0.77 -3.33 -12.11
N LYS A 96 1.91 -4.00 -12.32
CA LYS A 96 1.95 -5.26 -13.09
C LYS A 96 1.23 -6.40 -12.37
N LYS A 97 1.30 -6.45 -11.03
CA LYS A 97 0.67 -7.48 -10.19
C LYS A 97 -0.84 -7.25 -10.02
N HIS A 98 -1.24 -5.99 -9.90
CA HIS A 98 -2.59 -5.57 -9.50
C HIS A 98 -3.17 -4.54 -10.46
N THR A 99 -3.08 -4.79 -11.77
CA THR A 99 -3.46 -3.84 -12.82
C THR A 99 -4.91 -3.35 -12.66
N ASP A 100 -5.82 -4.23 -12.24
CA ASP A 100 -7.23 -3.92 -11.96
C ASP A 100 -7.41 -2.84 -10.89
N ARG A 101 -6.49 -2.75 -9.92
CA ARG A 101 -6.58 -1.78 -8.80
C ARG A 101 -6.10 -0.38 -9.15
N VAL A 102 -5.28 -0.26 -10.20
CA VAL A 102 -4.62 0.99 -10.59
C VAL A 102 -4.93 1.41 -12.02
N PHE A 103 -5.81 0.67 -12.70
CA PHE A 103 -6.23 1.00 -14.05
C PHE A 103 -6.85 2.40 -14.11
N GLY A 104 -6.39 3.21 -15.08
CA GLY A 104 -6.85 4.59 -15.24
C GLY A 104 -6.24 5.60 -14.26
N LYS A 105 -5.40 5.17 -13.32
CA LYS A 105 -4.69 6.06 -12.40
C LYS A 105 -3.35 6.53 -12.98
N GLU A 106 -2.93 7.71 -12.58
CA GLU A 106 -1.62 8.29 -12.90
C GLU A 106 -0.63 8.07 -11.75
N LEU A 107 0.63 7.81 -12.11
CA LEU A 107 1.70 7.67 -11.14
C LEU A 107 2.22 9.04 -10.73
N VAL A 108 2.04 9.39 -9.45
CA VAL A 108 2.45 10.67 -8.87
C VAL A 108 3.63 10.47 -7.91
N CYS A 109 4.59 11.40 -7.97
CA CYS A 109 5.65 11.53 -6.97
C CYS A 109 5.24 12.56 -5.90
N ALA A 110 5.39 12.19 -4.64
CA ALA A 110 5.10 12.99 -3.47
C ALA A 110 6.39 13.25 -2.67
N LYS A 111 6.59 14.48 -2.23
CA LYS A 111 7.74 14.89 -1.41
C LYS A 111 7.30 15.19 0.00
N THR A 112 8.04 14.67 0.96
CA THR A 112 7.84 14.99 2.38
C THR A 112 8.14 16.45 2.69
N LYS A 113 7.42 17.00 3.66
CA LYS A 113 7.60 18.35 4.17
C LYS A 113 7.49 18.37 5.69
N GLY A 114 8.57 18.78 6.34
CA GLY A 114 8.66 18.82 7.79
C GLY A 114 8.87 17.43 8.40
N GLU A 115 8.66 17.34 9.71
CA GLU A 115 8.81 16.08 10.45
C GLU A 115 7.80 15.03 9.98
N TYR A 116 8.26 13.79 9.86
CA TYR A 116 7.44 12.65 9.53
C TYR A 116 7.90 11.38 10.25
N THR A 117 6.99 10.41 10.29
CA THR A 117 7.29 9.02 10.60
C THR A 117 6.92 8.17 9.38
N CYS A 118 7.82 7.28 8.98
CA CYS A 118 7.59 6.40 7.84
C CYS A 118 8.12 5.01 8.17
N SER A 119 7.37 3.96 7.82
CA SER A 119 7.86 2.59 7.87
C SER A 119 7.69 1.86 6.56
N PHE A 120 8.63 0.97 6.23
CA PHE A 120 8.71 0.27 4.95
C PHE A 120 8.44 -1.22 5.12
N HIS A 121 7.60 -1.76 4.25
CA HIS A 121 7.13 -3.13 4.34
C HIS A 121 6.94 -3.75 2.95
N ASP A 122 7.11 -5.06 2.83
CA ASP A 122 6.79 -5.77 1.58
C ASP A 122 5.27 -6.02 1.50
N ALA A 123 4.59 -5.33 0.58
CA ALA A 123 3.17 -5.47 0.35
C ALA A 123 2.77 -6.87 -0.15
N SER A 124 3.73 -7.68 -0.63
CA SER A 124 3.50 -9.05 -1.09
C SER A 124 3.04 -9.96 0.06
N TRP A 125 3.32 -9.64 1.32
CA TRP A 125 2.75 -10.36 2.47
C TRP A 125 1.21 -10.31 2.47
N LEU A 126 0.63 -9.18 2.05
CA LEU A 126 -0.82 -9.04 1.95
C LEU A 126 -1.39 -9.90 0.82
N ASP A 127 -0.65 -10.04 -0.27
CA ASP A 127 -1.05 -10.92 -1.38
C ASP A 127 -1.05 -12.38 -0.93
N TYR A 128 -0.04 -12.79 -0.16
CA TYR A 128 0.00 -14.11 0.45
C TYR A 128 -1.17 -14.35 1.40
N LEU A 129 -1.50 -13.39 2.26
CA LEU A 129 -2.63 -13.48 3.19
C LEU A 129 -3.99 -13.57 2.49
N ARG A 130 -4.09 -13.09 1.24
CA ARG A 130 -5.31 -13.13 0.42
C ARG A 130 -5.46 -14.41 -0.40
N LEU A 131 -4.42 -15.24 -0.50
CA LEU A 131 -4.51 -16.51 -1.21
C LEU A 131 -5.60 -17.39 -0.58
N PRO A 132 -6.27 -18.25 -1.37
CA PRO A 132 -7.34 -19.12 -0.88
C PRO A 132 -6.77 -20.34 -0.14
N HIS A 133 -6.01 -20.11 0.93
CA HIS A 133 -5.53 -21.13 1.86
C HIS A 133 -6.11 -20.89 3.27
N SER A 134 -5.90 -21.86 4.15
CA SER A 134 -6.29 -21.75 5.57
C SER A 134 -5.03 -21.58 6.40
N LEU A 135 -4.85 -20.40 7.00
CA LEU A 135 -3.77 -20.12 7.94
C LEU A 135 -4.23 -20.34 9.38
N GLY A 136 -3.40 -21.04 10.16
CA GLY A 136 -3.55 -21.07 11.61
C GLY A 136 -3.05 -19.78 12.27
N LEU A 137 -3.45 -19.54 13.52
CA LEU A 137 -3.03 -18.35 14.29
C LEU A 137 -1.51 -18.21 14.41
N ALA A 138 -0.77 -19.32 14.56
CA ALA A 138 0.68 -19.29 14.64
C ALA A 138 1.33 -18.80 13.34
N ALA A 139 0.81 -19.23 12.18
CA ALA A 139 1.30 -18.79 10.88
C ALA A 139 0.96 -17.30 10.65
N LEU A 140 -0.22 -16.86 11.09
CA LEU A 140 -0.60 -15.44 11.02
C LEU A 140 0.29 -14.55 11.90
N ASP A 141 0.64 -15.00 13.10
CA ASP A 141 1.58 -14.30 13.99
C ASP A 141 2.99 -14.22 13.39
N GLU A 142 3.43 -15.29 12.72
CA GLU A 142 4.73 -15.33 12.04
C GLU A 142 4.76 -14.38 10.83
N ILE A 143 3.73 -14.42 9.98
CA ILE A 143 3.59 -13.49 8.85
C ILE A 143 3.50 -12.04 9.34
N ALA A 144 2.74 -11.77 10.40
CA ALA A 144 2.66 -10.43 10.97
C ALA A 144 4.02 -9.96 11.50
N ASN A 145 4.79 -10.85 12.12
CA ASN A 145 6.14 -10.53 12.54
C ASN A 145 7.05 -10.19 11.35
N TYR A 146 7.02 -10.99 10.29
CA TYR A 146 7.81 -10.73 9.08
C TYR A 146 7.45 -9.41 8.41
N TYR A 147 6.15 -9.14 8.27
CA TYR A 147 5.66 -7.89 7.72
C TYR A 147 6.20 -6.70 8.52
N TRP A 148 6.00 -6.69 9.84
CA TRP A 148 6.39 -5.56 10.68
C TRP A 148 7.91 -5.41 10.83
N SER A 149 8.67 -6.51 10.84
CA SER A 149 10.14 -6.47 10.87
C SER A 149 10.78 -6.03 9.55
N GLY A 150 9.99 -5.88 8.49
CA GLY A 150 10.47 -5.50 7.15
C GLY A 150 11.17 -6.64 6.40
N ALA A 151 10.89 -7.90 6.75
CA ALA A 151 11.40 -9.04 6.02
C ALA A 151 10.70 -9.14 4.66
N LEU A 152 11.44 -9.53 3.62
CA LEU A 152 10.87 -9.71 2.28
C LEU A 152 10.26 -11.11 2.14
N VAL A 153 9.18 -11.23 1.36
CA VAL A 153 8.57 -12.53 1.07
C VAL A 153 9.58 -13.51 0.47
N GLU A 154 10.42 -13.02 -0.46
CA GLU A 154 11.42 -13.83 -1.15
C GLU A 154 12.51 -14.38 -0.22
N GLU A 155 12.77 -13.72 0.92
CA GLU A 155 13.77 -14.16 1.91
C GLU A 155 13.27 -15.31 2.78
N VAL A 156 11.96 -15.38 3.02
CA VAL A 156 11.35 -16.40 3.91
C VAL A 156 11.10 -17.71 3.17
N GLY A 157 10.76 -17.65 1.88
CA GLY A 157 10.53 -18.85 1.05
C GLY A 157 9.22 -19.57 1.39
N LEU A 158 8.10 -18.90 1.12
CA LEU A 158 6.76 -19.45 1.36
C LEU A 158 6.37 -20.50 0.31
N THR A 159 5.35 -21.30 0.65
CA THR A 159 4.70 -22.22 -0.29
C THR A 159 3.20 -21.97 -0.35
N PHE A 160 2.61 -22.31 -1.48
CA PHE A 160 1.17 -22.33 -1.69
C PHE A 160 0.81 -23.52 -2.59
N MET A 161 -0.12 -24.37 -2.14
CA MET A 161 -0.47 -25.63 -2.82
C MET A 161 0.77 -26.52 -3.10
N ASP A 162 1.65 -26.65 -2.10
CA ASP A 162 2.91 -27.42 -2.15
C ASP A 162 3.95 -26.94 -3.17
N GLU A 163 3.69 -25.82 -3.85
CA GLU A 163 4.63 -25.18 -4.76
C GLU A 163 5.29 -23.95 -4.10
N PRO A 164 6.56 -23.66 -4.40
CA PRO A 164 7.20 -22.42 -3.98
C PRO A 164 6.39 -21.20 -4.42
N TRP A 165 6.03 -20.34 -3.48
CA TRP A 165 5.36 -19.08 -3.77
C TRP A 165 6.41 -17.97 -3.84
N GLN A 166 6.72 -17.54 -5.05
CA GLN A 166 7.72 -16.52 -5.33
C GLN A 166 7.04 -15.32 -5.97
N GLU A 167 7.06 -14.21 -5.25
CA GLU A 167 6.59 -12.93 -5.74
C GLU A 167 7.72 -11.92 -5.69
N GLN A 168 7.78 -11.05 -6.69
CA GLN A 168 8.67 -9.90 -6.64
C GLN A 168 8.21 -8.99 -5.48
N PRO A 169 9.13 -8.57 -4.59
CA PRO A 169 8.77 -7.70 -3.49
C PRO A 169 8.29 -6.35 -4.01
N VAL A 170 7.34 -5.76 -3.29
CA VAL A 170 6.82 -4.43 -3.55
C VAL A 170 6.89 -3.66 -2.24
N ILE A 171 7.81 -2.70 -2.15
CA ILE A 171 7.99 -1.96 -0.91
C ILE A 171 6.96 -0.84 -0.81
N GLU A 172 6.01 -1.02 0.10
CA GLU A 172 5.09 0.03 0.52
C GLU A 172 5.68 0.83 1.68
N ALA A 173 5.29 2.10 1.74
CA ALA A 173 5.63 3.06 2.77
C ALA A 173 4.36 3.44 3.52
N LEU A 174 4.32 3.17 4.83
CA LEU A 174 3.29 3.63 5.74
C LEU A 174 3.75 4.98 6.30
N PHE A 175 3.15 6.05 5.80
CA PHE A 175 3.61 7.41 6.05
C PHE A 175 2.66 8.21 6.96
N GLN A 176 3.23 8.91 7.94
CA GLN A 176 2.56 9.89 8.78
C GLN A 176 3.36 11.21 8.76
N GLY A 177 2.75 12.26 8.22
CA GLY A 177 3.40 13.56 8.06
C GLY A 177 2.70 14.39 7.00
N THR A 178 3.40 15.40 6.47
CA THR A 178 2.90 16.22 5.36
C THR A 178 3.61 15.85 4.06
N LEU A 179 2.85 15.74 2.98
CA LEU A 179 3.34 15.51 1.61
C LEU A 179 2.94 16.67 0.69
N GLU A 180 3.80 16.97 -0.28
CA GLU A 180 3.53 17.85 -1.41
C GLU A 180 3.63 17.06 -2.71
N THR A 181 2.61 17.14 -3.56
CA THR A 181 2.64 16.47 -4.87
C THR A 181 3.56 17.21 -5.83
N VAL A 182 4.41 16.44 -6.51
CA VAL A 182 5.19 16.93 -7.64
C VAL A 182 4.40 16.63 -8.91
N ARG A 183 3.39 17.47 -9.21
CA ARG A 183 2.74 17.43 -10.53
C ARG A 183 3.69 18.06 -11.54
N PHE A 184 4.18 17.28 -12.50
CA PHE A 184 4.82 17.85 -13.68
C PHE A 184 3.75 18.61 -14.45
N GLN A 185 3.78 19.94 -14.41
CA GLN A 185 2.97 20.73 -15.34
C GLN A 185 3.30 20.24 -16.76
N PRO A 186 2.31 19.82 -17.56
CA PRO A 186 2.55 19.65 -18.97
C PRO A 186 3.09 20.99 -19.47
N LYS A 187 4.30 20.99 -20.05
CA LYS A 187 4.78 22.17 -20.78
C LYS A 187 3.70 22.44 -21.82
N THR A 188 2.89 23.48 -21.60
CA THR A 188 2.06 24.04 -22.65
C THR A 188 3.03 24.40 -23.77
N ALA A 189 3.11 23.55 -24.78
CA ALA A 189 3.74 23.90 -26.03
C ALA A 189 2.89 25.03 -26.59
N TRP A 190 3.30 26.27 -26.32
CA TRP A 190 2.93 27.41 -27.12
C TRP A 190 3.25 27.02 -28.56
N LEU A 191 2.23 26.68 -29.34
CA LEU A 191 2.34 26.63 -30.79
C LEU A 191 2.39 28.09 -31.26
N PRO A 192 3.51 28.59 -31.78
CA PRO A 192 3.53 29.90 -32.39
C PRO A 192 2.92 29.77 -33.78
N GLY A 193 1.82 30.50 -34.03
CA GLY A 193 1.38 30.80 -35.40
C GLY A 193 -0.02 30.34 -35.76
N PHE A 194 -1.03 31.06 -35.26
CA PHE A 194 -2.21 31.41 -36.05
C PHE A 194 -2.60 32.84 -35.67
N GLY A 195 -2.12 33.79 -36.47
CA GLY A 195 -2.49 35.20 -36.47
C GLY A 195 -2.58 35.67 -37.91
#